data_AF-A0A1I1K6Q3-F1
#
_entry.id   AF-A0A1I1K6Q3-F1
#
_cell.length_a   1.000
_cell.length_b   1.000
_cell.length_c   1.000
_cell.angle_alpha   90.00
_cell.angle_beta   90.00
_cell.angle_gamma   90.00
#
_symmetry.space_group_name_H-M   'P 1'
#
loop_
_entity.id
_entity.type
_entity.pdbx_description
1 polymer ?
#
loop_
_entity_poly.entity_id
_entity_poly.type
_entity_poly.pdbx_seq_one_letter_code
_entity_poly.pdbx_strand_id
1 'polypeptide(L)'
;MIHPAKGSMLDEKGLTLIELLAVVVILGIIAAIAVPSIAGIIQHSKTNAFVSNAQSAKEAAGFYLKDKVMQEETIPEKITYKELVEHDYLDEIRDPDTGGLWDADTNLSFIAVEDSKAKAVCLLGEKRQLCGKKGSTSKEALPFLGLSADDVTENP
;
A
#
# COMPACT_ATOMS: atom_id res chain seq x y z
N MET A 1 -51.14 -13.57 -54.69
CA MET A 1 -49.84 -14.13 -55.14
C MET A 1 -48.78 -13.67 -54.17
N ILE A 2 -48.21 -14.57 -53.38
CA ILE A 2 -47.24 -14.28 -52.30
C ILE A 2 -45.86 -14.70 -52.81
N HIS A 3 -44.87 -13.79 -52.80
CA HIS A 3 -43.48 -14.08 -53.13
C HIS A 3 -42.72 -14.53 -51.89
N PRO A 4 -41.92 -15.62 -51.92
CA PRO A 4 -41.12 -16.04 -50.78
C PRO A 4 -39.85 -15.17 -50.68
N ALA A 5 -39.60 -14.62 -49.49
CA ALA A 5 -38.35 -13.92 -49.18
C ALA A 5 -37.21 -14.94 -49.07
N LYS A 6 -36.17 -14.77 -49.88
CA LYS A 6 -34.98 -15.61 -49.90
C LYS A 6 -34.03 -15.17 -48.77
N GLY A 7 -33.93 -15.95 -47.70
CA GLY A 7 -32.97 -15.74 -46.63
C GLY A 7 -31.54 -15.95 -47.12
N SER A 8 -30.68 -14.96 -46.91
CA SER A 8 -29.24 -15.06 -47.15
C SER A 8 -28.62 -15.93 -46.06
N MET A 9 -28.15 -17.13 -46.42
CA MET A 9 -27.28 -17.92 -45.54
C MET A 9 -25.96 -17.17 -45.39
N LEU A 10 -25.65 -16.71 -44.17
CA LEU A 10 -24.38 -16.09 -43.85
C LEU A 10 -23.29 -17.17 -43.95
N ASP A 11 -22.27 -16.93 -44.77
CA ASP A 11 -21.12 -17.80 -44.96
C ASP A 11 -20.26 -17.78 -43.69
N GLU A 12 -20.39 -18.81 -42.85
CA GLU A 12 -19.58 -18.94 -41.64
C GLU A 12 -18.20 -19.46 -41.99
N LYS A 13 -17.34 -18.57 -42.52
CA LYS A 13 -15.92 -18.87 -42.68
C LYS A 13 -15.29 -19.05 -41.31
N GLY A 14 -15.02 -20.28 -40.92
CA GLY A 14 -14.30 -20.62 -39.70
C GLY A 14 -12.85 -20.15 -39.75
N LEU A 15 -12.34 -19.69 -38.59
CA LEU A 15 -10.91 -19.42 -38.40
C LEU A 15 -10.11 -20.72 -38.50
N THR A 16 -8.94 -20.65 -39.12
CA THR A 16 -8.04 -21.80 -39.21
C THR A 16 -7.23 -21.97 -37.93
N LEU A 17 -6.84 -23.21 -37.59
CA LEU A 17 -6.01 -23.47 -36.41
C LEU A 17 -4.66 -22.76 -36.48
N ILE A 18 -4.10 -22.55 -37.68
CA ILE A 18 -2.82 -21.87 -37.87
C ILE A 18 -2.90 -20.37 -37.53
N GLU A 19 -4.01 -19.72 -37.85
CA GLU A 19 -4.24 -18.32 -37.50
C GLU A 19 -4.38 -18.14 -35.99
N LEU A 20 -5.13 -19.02 -35.33
CA LEU A 20 -5.24 -19.02 -33.87
C LEU A 20 -3.89 -19.34 -33.20
N LEU A 21 -3.10 -20.25 -33.78
CA LEU A 21 -1.78 -20.59 -33.26
C LEU A 21 -0.84 -19.39 -33.29
N ALA A 22 -0.79 -18.66 -34.41
CA ALA A 22 0.08 -17.49 -34.56
C ALA A 22 -0.24 -16.42 -33.50
N VAL A 23 -1.52 -16.19 -33.19
CA VAL A 23 -1.94 -15.21 -32.17
C VAL A 23 -1.50 -15.64 -30.77
N VAL A 24 -1.70 -16.90 -30.38
CA VAL A 24 -1.31 -17.39 -29.05
C VAL A 24 0.20 -17.35 -28.86
N VAL A 25 0.99 -17.62 -29.91
CA VAL A 25 2.45 -17.49 -29.86
C VAL A 25 2.87 -16.05 -29.57
N ILE A 26 2.29 -15.08 -30.28
CA ILE A 26 2.60 -13.65 -30.06
C ILE A 26 2.17 -13.23 -28.63
N LEU A 27 0.98 -13.61 -28.19
CA LEU A 27 0.51 -13.34 -26.82
C LEU A 27 1.41 -13.99 -25.76
N GLY A 28 1.92 -15.20 -26.02
CA GLY A 28 2.84 -15.90 -25.14
C GLY A 28 4.17 -15.15 -24.95
N ILE A 29 4.73 -14.63 -26.04
CA ILE A 29 5.98 -13.83 -25.99
C ILE A 29 5.75 -12.53 -25.21
N ILE A 30 4.64 -11.83 -25.48
CA ILE A 30 4.28 -10.60 -24.76
C ILE A 30 4.10 -10.90 -23.26
N ALA A 31 3.35 -11.95 -22.92
CA ALA A 31 3.08 -12.33 -21.53
C ALA A 31 4.37 -12.67 -20.77
N ALA A 32 5.32 -13.37 -21.41
CA ALA A 32 6.59 -13.74 -20.79
C ALA A 32 7.41 -12.53 -20.29
N ILE A 33 7.39 -11.41 -21.02
CA ILE A 33 8.10 -10.18 -20.65
C ILE A 33 7.25 -9.31 -19.72
N ALA A 34 5.93 -9.23 -19.97
CA ALA A 34 5.04 -8.34 -19.25
C ALA A 34 4.84 -8.75 -17.78
N VAL A 35 4.67 -10.05 -17.50
CA VAL A 35 4.40 -10.55 -16.14
C VAL A 35 5.46 -10.14 -15.10
N PRO A 36 6.78 -10.40 -15.29
CA PRO A 36 7.78 -9.99 -14.30
C PRO A 36 7.88 -8.46 -14.16
N SER A 37 7.70 -7.71 -15.26
CA SER A 37 7.73 -6.24 -15.22
C SER A 37 6.59 -5.67 -14.37
N ILE A 38 5.36 -6.15 -14.57
CA ILE A 38 4.18 -5.74 -13.81
C ILE A 38 4.32 -6.13 -12.34
N ALA A 39 4.82 -7.33 -12.05
CA ALA A 39 5.06 -7.77 -10.67
C ALA A 39 6.03 -6.83 -9.92
N GLY A 40 7.11 -6.37 -10.58
CA GLY A 40 8.03 -5.39 -10.01
C GLY A 40 7.36 -4.04 -9.74
N ILE A 41 6.57 -3.52 -10.68
CA ILE A 41 5.84 -2.25 -10.52
C ILE A 41 4.86 -2.32 -9.34
N ILE A 42 4.14 -3.43 -9.20
CA ILE A 42 3.23 -3.65 -8.06
C ILE A 42 4.03 -3.61 -6.76
N GLN A 43 5.19 -4.26 -6.70
CA GLN A 43 6.02 -4.28 -5.51
C GLN A 43 6.51 -2.90 -5.10
N HIS A 44 6.97 -2.09 -6.05
CA HIS A 44 7.34 -0.70 -5.79
C HIS A 44 6.14 0.15 -5.35
N SER A 45 4.98 -0.07 -5.96
CA SER A 45 3.74 0.63 -5.58
C SER A 45 3.33 0.32 -4.14
N LYS A 46 3.43 -0.95 -3.72
CA LYS A 46 3.17 -1.37 -2.33
C LYS A 46 4.14 -0.72 -1.34
N THR A 47 5.43 -0.72 -1.65
CA THR A 47 6.45 -0.06 -0.82
C THR A 47 6.19 1.44 -0.71
N ASN A 48 5.86 2.11 -1.81
CA ASN A 48 5.56 3.55 -1.80
C ASN A 48 4.28 3.87 -1.04
N ALA A 49 3.24 3.03 -1.17
CA ALA A 49 2.01 3.16 -0.39
C ALA A 49 2.30 3.02 1.11
N PHE A 50 3.18 2.09 1.50
CA PHE A 50 3.58 1.92 2.90
C PHE A 50 4.30 3.16 3.46
N VAL A 51 5.19 3.78 2.69
CA VAL A 51 5.81 5.08 3.05
C VAL A 51 4.76 6.20 3.13
N SER A 52 3.81 6.21 2.21
CA SER A 52 2.70 7.19 2.22
C SER A 52 1.79 7.03 3.45
N ASN A 53 1.55 5.80 3.91
CA ASN A 53 0.84 5.54 5.16
C ASN A 53 1.60 6.11 6.37
N ALA A 54 2.93 6.00 6.38
CA ALA A 54 3.76 6.62 7.41
C ALA A 54 3.67 8.15 7.41
N GLN A 55 3.59 8.78 6.24
CA GLN A 55 3.37 10.22 6.10
C GLN A 55 1.97 10.63 6.57
N SER A 56 0.95 9.84 6.28
CA SER A 56 -0.41 10.07 6.77
C SER A 56 -0.46 10.01 8.30
N ALA A 57 0.20 9.01 8.89
CA ALA A 57 0.33 8.88 10.35
C ALA A 57 1.09 10.07 10.98
N LYS A 58 2.09 10.63 10.30
CA LYS A 58 2.78 11.88 10.72
C LYS A 58 1.82 13.06 10.78
N GLU A 59 1.00 13.23 9.76
CA GLU A 59 0.04 14.34 9.67
C GLU A 59 -1.02 14.22 10.75
N ALA A 60 -1.58 13.03 10.93
CA ALA A 60 -2.51 12.70 12.01
C ALA A 60 -1.92 13.01 13.39
N ALA A 61 -0.69 12.53 13.67
CA ALA A 61 0.02 12.84 14.91
C ALA A 61 0.27 14.35 15.06
N GLY A 62 0.55 15.07 13.98
CA GLY A 62 0.70 16.52 13.98
C GLY A 62 -0.59 17.25 14.38
N PHE A 63 -1.75 16.77 13.95
CA PHE A 63 -3.05 17.31 14.39
C PHE A 63 -3.34 16.98 15.85
N TYR A 64 -3.14 15.72 16.26
CA TYR A 64 -3.29 15.28 17.64
C TYR A 64 -2.46 16.13 18.61
N LEU A 65 -1.18 16.38 18.27
CA LEU A 65 -0.29 17.21 19.08
C LEU A 65 -0.77 18.65 19.18
N LYS A 66 -1.26 19.24 18.09
CA LYS A 66 -1.80 20.61 18.09
C LYS A 66 -3.01 20.72 19.01
N ASP A 67 -3.91 19.75 18.98
CA ASP A 67 -5.09 19.74 19.86
C ASP A 67 -4.67 19.67 21.33
N LYS A 68 -3.73 18.79 21.68
CA LYS A 68 -3.17 18.71 23.04
C LYS A 68 -2.53 20.01 23.50
N VAL A 69 -1.76 20.68 22.64
CA VAL A 69 -1.18 22.00 22.94
C VAL A 69 -2.27 23.04 23.21
N MET A 70 -3.33 23.06 22.40
CA MET A 70 -4.44 24.01 22.54
C MET A 70 -5.24 23.79 23.83
N GLN A 71 -5.31 22.56 24.31
CA GLN A 71 -5.97 22.18 25.56
C GLN A 71 -5.06 22.29 26.80
N GLU A 72 -3.83 22.82 26.63
CA GLU A 72 -2.81 22.93 27.68
C GLU A 72 -2.47 21.57 28.34
N GLU A 73 -2.61 20.48 27.58
CA GLU A 73 -2.31 19.13 28.05
C GLU A 73 -0.82 18.78 27.91
N THR A 74 -0.38 17.76 28.66
CA THR A 74 0.97 17.22 28.56
C THR A 74 1.18 16.55 27.21
N ILE A 75 2.27 16.93 26.53
CA ILE A 75 2.64 16.33 25.25
C ILE A 75 3.32 14.98 25.48
N PRO A 76 2.79 13.88 24.92
CA PRO A 76 3.41 12.58 25.07
C PRO A 76 4.67 12.48 24.21
N GLU A 77 5.66 11.72 24.67
CA GLU A 77 6.87 11.38 23.88
C GLU A 77 6.56 10.38 22.74
N LYS A 78 5.44 9.66 22.86
CA LYS A 78 5.03 8.60 21.94
C LYS A 78 3.53 8.65 21.72
N ILE A 79 3.11 8.57 20.47
CA ILE A 79 1.70 8.44 20.07
C ILE A 79 1.55 7.11 19.33
N THR A 80 0.67 6.25 19.80
CA THR A 80 0.39 4.94 19.20
C THR A 80 -0.58 5.07 18.03
N TYR A 81 -0.52 4.12 17.10
CA TYR A 81 -1.50 4.03 16.01
C TYR A 81 -2.93 3.91 16.57
N LYS A 82 -3.11 3.12 17.63
CA LYS A 82 -4.37 2.98 18.34
C LYS A 82 -4.96 4.33 18.76
N GLU A 83 -4.18 5.17 19.43
CA GLU A 83 -4.63 6.50 19.87
C GLU A 83 -5.07 7.37 18.68
N LEU A 84 -4.37 7.32 17.54
CA LEU A 84 -4.75 8.10 16.38
C LEU A 84 -6.08 7.64 15.76
N VAL A 85 -6.34 6.34 15.77
CA VAL A 85 -7.60 5.77 15.25
C VAL A 85 -8.75 6.01 16.23
N GLU A 86 -8.55 5.73 17.52
CA GLU A 86 -9.60 5.91 18.55
C GLU A 86 -10.04 7.36 18.71
N HIS A 87 -9.11 8.31 18.52
CA HIS A 87 -9.40 9.73 18.59
C HIS A 87 -9.77 10.36 17.22
N ASP A 88 -10.02 9.55 16.19
CA ASP A 88 -10.50 9.99 14.86
C ASP A 88 -9.53 10.94 14.12
N TYR A 89 -8.23 10.84 14.41
CA TYR A 89 -7.17 11.58 13.70
C TYR A 89 -6.65 10.82 12.47
N LEU A 90 -6.86 9.50 12.42
CA LEU A 90 -6.39 8.63 11.35
C LEU A 90 -7.40 7.51 11.10
N ASP A 91 -7.83 7.35 9.85
CA ASP A 91 -8.60 6.18 9.44
C ASP A 91 -7.78 4.89 9.54
N GLU A 92 -8.46 3.76 9.70
CA GLU A 92 -7.79 2.46 9.67
C GLU A 92 -7.01 2.26 8.37
N ILE A 93 -5.71 2.00 8.50
CA ILE A 93 -4.84 1.84 7.36
C ILE A 93 -5.10 0.49 6.71
N ARG A 94 -5.23 0.51 5.38
CA ARG A 94 -5.26 -0.70 4.56
C ARG A 94 -3.84 -1.15 4.21
N ASP A 95 -3.50 -2.38 4.57
CA ASP A 95 -2.20 -2.99 4.30
C ASP A 95 -1.97 -3.11 2.78
N PRO A 96 -0.90 -2.52 2.21
CA PRO A 96 -0.63 -2.61 0.77
C PRO A 96 -0.28 -4.03 0.27
N ASP A 97 0.23 -4.90 1.15
CA ASP A 97 0.64 -6.25 0.80
C ASP A 97 -0.52 -7.25 0.80
N THR A 98 -1.40 -7.18 1.80
CA THR A 98 -2.51 -8.13 2.00
C THR A 98 -3.88 -7.55 1.64
N GLY A 99 -4.01 -6.23 1.65
CA GLY A 99 -5.28 -5.53 1.44
C GLY A 99 -6.22 -5.57 2.64
N GLY A 100 -5.81 -6.16 3.77
CA GLY A 100 -6.54 -6.14 5.04
C GLY A 100 -6.45 -4.79 5.74
N LEU A 101 -7.31 -4.56 6.72
CA LEU A 101 -7.21 -3.38 7.60
C LEU A 101 -6.30 -3.71 8.78
N TRP A 102 -5.48 -2.74 9.18
CA TRP A 102 -4.68 -2.85 10.39
C TRP A 102 -5.57 -2.71 11.62
N ASP A 103 -5.59 -3.77 12.42
CA ASP A 103 -6.27 -3.81 13.70
C ASP A 103 -5.60 -2.87 14.72
N ALA A 104 -6.36 -1.88 15.20
CA ALA A 104 -5.86 -0.85 16.11
C ALA A 104 -5.44 -1.40 17.49
N ASP A 105 -6.03 -2.50 17.95
CA ASP A 105 -5.75 -3.07 19.26
C ASP A 105 -4.43 -3.87 19.28
N THR A 106 -4.09 -4.50 18.16
CA THR A 106 -2.93 -5.38 18.04
C THR A 106 -1.73 -4.71 17.36
N ASN A 107 -1.96 -3.67 16.56
CA ASN A 107 -0.89 -3.01 15.83
C ASN A 107 -0.08 -2.07 16.75
N LEU A 108 1.19 -2.45 16.99
CA LEU A 108 2.11 -1.73 17.87
C LEU A 108 2.82 -0.54 17.19
N SER A 109 2.35 -0.09 16.03
CA SER A 109 2.89 1.09 15.34
C SER A 109 2.79 2.34 16.21
N PHE A 110 3.76 3.23 16.07
CA PHE A 110 3.80 4.47 16.84
C PHE A 110 4.62 5.56 16.15
N ILE A 111 4.38 6.79 16.60
CA ILE A 111 5.07 8.00 16.21
C ILE A 111 5.83 8.50 17.44
N ALA A 112 7.12 8.77 17.28
CA ALA A 112 7.93 9.40 18.32
C ALA A 112 7.88 10.92 18.15
N VAL A 113 7.70 11.58 19.29
CA VAL A 113 7.49 13.02 19.40
C VAL A 113 8.67 13.65 20.12
N GLU A 114 9.15 14.76 19.58
CA GLU A 114 10.18 15.59 20.20
C GLU A 114 9.86 17.06 19.89
N ASP A 115 10.06 17.95 20.85
CA ASP A 115 9.74 19.37 20.73
C ASP A 115 8.29 19.64 20.26
N SER A 116 7.33 18.86 20.76
CA SER A 116 5.92 18.92 20.36
C SER A 116 5.66 18.70 18.87
N LYS A 117 6.56 17.97 18.19
CA LYS A 117 6.44 17.63 16.76
C LYS A 117 6.68 16.14 16.55
N ALA A 118 5.91 15.56 15.63
CA ALA A 118 6.17 14.22 15.12
C ALA A 118 7.52 14.19 14.36
N LYS A 119 8.52 13.48 14.91
CA LYS A 119 9.89 13.42 14.36
C LYS A 119 10.22 12.11 13.69
N ALA A 120 9.71 11.01 14.21
CA ALA A 120 10.04 9.67 13.74
C ALA A 120 8.83 8.74 13.82
N VAL A 121 8.87 7.65 13.06
CA VAL A 121 7.81 6.64 12.96
C VAL A 121 8.37 5.24 13.06
N CYS A 122 7.65 4.38 13.77
CA CYS A 122 7.76 2.94 13.70
C CYS A 122 6.43 2.41 13.15
N LEU A 123 6.41 2.02 11.88
CA LEU A 123 5.21 1.48 11.23
C LEU A 123 5.38 -0.03 11.00
N LEU A 124 4.38 -0.80 11.40
CA LEU A 124 4.36 -2.26 11.33
C LEU A 124 3.15 -2.69 10.49
N GLY A 125 3.41 -3.18 9.28
CA GLY A 125 2.42 -3.88 8.45
C GLY A 125 2.61 -5.40 8.54
N GLU A 126 1.81 -6.15 7.80
CA GLU A 126 1.85 -7.62 7.88
C GLU A 126 3.13 -8.23 7.29
N LYS A 127 3.63 -7.68 6.17
CA LYS A 127 4.85 -8.18 5.50
C LYS A 127 6.01 -7.21 5.53
N ARG A 128 5.76 -5.94 5.83
CA ARG A 128 6.72 -4.85 5.75
C ARG A 128 6.69 -4.01 7.01
N GLN A 129 7.82 -3.40 7.32
CA GLN A 129 7.93 -2.43 8.41
C GLN A 129 8.83 -1.26 8.03
N LEU A 130 8.54 -0.12 8.66
CA LEU A 130 9.36 1.08 8.73
C LEU A 130 9.69 1.28 10.20
N CYS A 131 10.46 0.33 10.74
CA CYS A 131 10.83 0.31 12.14
C CYS A 131 12.16 -0.42 12.30
N GLY A 132 13.02 0.13 13.16
CA GLY A 132 14.37 -0.37 13.37
C GLY A 132 15.33 -0.08 12.22
N LYS A 133 16.61 -0.35 12.45
CA LYS A 133 17.62 -0.33 11.39
C LYS A 133 17.62 -1.68 10.67
N LYS A 134 17.87 -1.64 9.36
CA LYS A 134 18.03 -2.85 8.52
C LYS A 134 19.03 -3.83 9.14
N GLY A 135 18.54 -5.00 9.57
CA GLY A 135 19.35 -6.03 10.25
C GLY A 135 19.42 -5.94 11.78
N SER A 136 18.69 -5.02 12.42
CA SER A 136 18.50 -4.94 13.87
C SER A 136 17.09 -5.42 14.25
N THR A 137 16.97 -6.16 15.36
CA THR A 137 15.68 -6.52 15.96
C THR A 137 15.10 -5.42 16.86
N SER A 138 15.83 -4.31 17.04
CA SER A 138 15.32 -3.17 17.81
C SER A 138 14.25 -2.41 17.03
N LYS A 139 13.03 -2.33 17.56
CA LYS A 139 11.90 -1.58 17.01
C LYS A 139 12.03 -0.07 17.29
N GLU A 140 13.12 0.52 16.84
CA GLU A 140 13.39 1.96 16.96
C GLU A 140 12.63 2.76 15.90
N ALA A 141 12.14 3.95 16.24
CA ALA A 141 11.47 4.81 15.27
C ALA A 141 12.48 5.41 14.28
N LEU A 142 12.10 5.46 13.00
CA LEU A 142 12.88 6.05 11.92
C LEU A 142 12.50 7.52 11.71
N PRO A 143 13.46 8.45 11.61
CA PRO A 143 13.15 9.86 11.36
C PRO A 143 12.35 10.08 10.07
N PHE A 144 11.37 10.97 10.10
CA PHE A 144 10.64 11.36 8.89
C PHE A 144 11.50 12.11 7.87
N LEU A 145 12.57 12.77 8.34
CA LEU A 145 13.51 13.46 7.46
C LEU A 145 14.35 12.42 6.72
N GLY A 146 14.13 12.32 5.40
CA GLY A 146 14.83 11.35 4.55
C GLY A 146 14.17 9.97 4.47
N LEU A 147 13.02 9.77 5.13
CA LEU A 147 12.27 8.52 5.08
C LEU A 147 11.85 8.21 3.64
N SER A 148 12.19 7.02 3.17
CA SER A 148 12.01 6.62 1.77
C SER A 148 11.70 5.13 1.61
N ALA A 149 11.49 4.70 0.37
CA ALA A 149 11.25 3.31 0.04
C ALA A 149 12.41 2.37 0.43
N ASP A 150 13.64 2.89 0.52
CA ASP A 150 14.83 2.10 0.85
C ASP A 150 14.90 1.71 2.34
N ASP A 151 14.15 2.43 3.18
CA ASP A 151 14.04 2.18 4.61
C ASP A 151 13.02 1.08 4.94
N VAL A 152 12.17 0.72 3.97
CA VAL A 152 11.17 -0.34 4.14
C VAL A 152 11.87 -1.69 4.17
N THR A 153 11.69 -2.41 5.28
CA THR A 153 12.26 -3.75 5.49
C THR A 153 11.16 -4.78 5.65
N GLU A 154 11.52 -6.07 5.58
CA GLU A 154 10.58 -7.15 5.88
C GLU A 154 10.22 -7.14 7.36
N ASN A 155 8.94 -7.36 7.66
CA ASN A 155 8.48 -7.58 9.04
C ASN A 155 8.58 -9.09 9.33
N PRO A 156 9.41 -9.51 10.29
CA PRO A 156 9.61 -10.93 10.61
C PRO A 156 8.42 -11.59 11.32
#